data_AF-A0A2A7BA34-F1
#
_entry.id   AF-A0A2A7BA34-F1
#
_cell.length_a   1.000
_cell.length_b   1.000
_cell.length_c   1.000
_cell.angle_alpha   90.00
_cell.angle_beta   90.00
_cell.angle_gamma   90.00
#
_symmetry.space_group_name_H-M   'P 1'
#
loop_
_entity.id
_entity.type
_entity.pdbx_description
1 polymer ?
#
loop_
_entity_poly.entity_id
_entity_poly.type
_entity_poly.pdbx_seq_one_letter_code
_entity_poly.pdbx_strand_id
1 'polypeptide(L)'
;MSRKTTPRETEKPKKLTRAQKKEIDAVLRKYKGDGKPRTAQATIPYEAIYPDGVCRIDRRTFSKCIAFEDISYQLAQPETRTAIFEHLCDLYNYVDASIHVQLSFLNRKVDPVQYAKSFEIAPQGDDFDDIRA
;
A
#
# COMPACT_ATOMS: atom_id res chain seq x y z
N MET A 1 32.50 -41.00 27.22
CA MET A 1 33.69 -40.50 26.51
C MET A 1 33.46 -39.03 26.16
N SER A 2 34.31 -38.16 26.71
CA SER A 2 34.25 -36.70 26.59
C SER A 2 34.74 -36.25 25.20
N ARG A 3 33.96 -35.45 24.47
CA ARG A 3 34.46 -34.66 23.33
C ARG A 3 34.58 -33.22 23.79
N LYS A 4 35.81 -32.77 24.06
CA LYS A 4 36.14 -31.37 24.29
C LYS A 4 36.00 -30.61 22.97
N THR A 5 35.05 -29.69 22.88
CA THR A 5 34.95 -28.71 21.79
C THR A 5 35.88 -27.54 22.09
N THR A 6 36.93 -27.38 21.29
CA THR A 6 37.87 -26.26 21.36
C THR A 6 37.17 -24.95 20.95
N PRO A 7 37.27 -23.84 21.70
CA PRO A 7 36.73 -22.56 21.27
C PRO A 7 37.55 -22.00 20.09
N ARG A 8 36.88 -21.65 18.99
CA ARG A 8 37.49 -20.89 17.87
C ARG A 8 37.84 -19.49 18.37
N GLU A 9 39.11 -19.11 18.31
CA GLU A 9 39.56 -17.75 18.58
C GLU A 9 38.85 -16.76 17.65
N THR A 10 38.15 -15.79 18.23
CA THR A 10 37.51 -14.70 17.52
C THR A 10 38.57 -13.66 17.13
N GLU A 11 39.01 -13.69 15.88
CA GLU A 11 39.90 -12.67 15.32
C GLU A 11 39.29 -11.26 15.51
N LYS A 12 40.08 -10.35 16.12
CA LYS A 12 39.68 -8.95 16.32
C LYS A 12 39.40 -8.26 14.98
N PRO A 13 38.38 -7.39 14.87
CA PRO A 13 38.03 -6.77 13.61
C PRO A 13 39.19 -5.90 13.08
N LYS A 14 39.65 -6.23 11.86
CA LYS A 14 40.70 -5.50 11.14
C LYS A 14 40.26 -4.04 10.95
N LYS A 15 40.97 -3.09 11.57
CA LYS A 15 40.69 -1.65 11.42
C LYS A 15 41.14 -1.18 10.04
N LEU A 16 40.21 -0.59 9.28
CA LEU A 16 40.47 0.00 7.96
C LEU A 16 41.51 1.12 8.05
N THR A 17 42.48 1.09 7.13
CA THR A 17 43.49 2.14 6.99
C THR A 17 42.88 3.43 6.43
N ARG A 18 43.56 4.58 6.62
CA ARG A 18 43.08 5.90 6.18
C ARG A 18 42.87 5.97 4.66
N ALA A 19 43.70 5.28 3.89
CA ALA A 19 43.56 5.17 2.44
C ALA A 19 42.29 4.40 2.05
N GLN A 20 42.06 3.23 2.65
CA GLN A 20 40.85 2.44 2.44
C GLN A 20 39.59 3.19 2.83
N LYS A 21 39.61 3.94 3.94
CA LYS A 21 38.47 4.81 4.31
C LYS A 21 38.18 5.88 3.26
N LYS A 22 39.22 6.50 2.70
CA LYS A 22 39.08 7.55 1.67
C LYS A 22 38.52 6.98 0.36
N GLU A 23 38.95 5.78 0.00
CA GLU A 23 38.48 5.06 -1.19
C GLU A 23 37.01 4.64 -1.04
N ILE A 24 36.64 4.10 0.13
CA ILE A 24 35.24 3.79 0.49
C ILE A 24 34.38 5.05 0.47
N ASP A 25 34.86 6.17 1.01
CA ASP A 25 34.10 7.43 1.05
C ASP A 25 33.92 8.03 -0.35
N ALA A 26 34.92 7.90 -1.23
CA ALA A 26 34.83 8.31 -2.63
C ALA A 26 33.82 7.46 -3.41
N VAL A 27 33.81 6.14 -3.18
CA VAL A 27 32.82 5.22 -3.75
C VAL A 27 31.42 5.56 -3.22
N LEU A 28 31.27 5.73 -1.90
CA LEU A 28 30.00 6.12 -1.29
C LEU A 28 29.47 7.43 -1.84
N ARG A 29 30.31 8.43 -2.07
CA ARG A 29 29.91 9.71 -2.70
C ARG A 29 29.50 9.54 -4.16
N LYS A 30 30.16 8.67 -4.92
CA LYS A 30 29.81 8.39 -6.32
C LYS A 30 28.44 7.73 -6.45
N TYR A 31 28.06 6.92 -5.48
CA TYR A 31 26.77 6.20 -5.44
C TYR A 31 25.71 6.86 -4.53
N LYS A 32 26.08 7.88 -3.74
CA LYS A 32 25.11 8.74 -3.05
C LYS A 32 24.40 9.55 -4.13
N GLY A 33 23.19 9.13 -4.48
CA GLY A 33 22.30 9.92 -5.32
C GLY A 33 22.08 11.31 -4.73
N ASP A 34 21.52 12.20 -5.55
CA ASP A 34 21.16 13.59 -5.20
C ASP A 34 20.03 13.70 -4.16
N GLY A 35 19.57 12.58 -3.61
CA GLY A 35 18.47 12.49 -2.66
C GLY A 35 17.10 12.82 -3.28
N LYS A 36 17.03 13.00 -4.61
CA LYS A 36 15.78 13.34 -5.29
C LYS A 36 15.08 12.08 -5.79
N PRO A 37 13.78 11.91 -5.52
CA PRO A 37 13.02 10.80 -6.07
C PRO A 37 12.91 10.98 -7.59
N ARG A 38 13.33 9.96 -8.34
CA ARG A 38 13.25 9.93 -9.81
C ARG A 38 12.07 9.11 -10.34
N THR A 39 11.38 8.43 -9.43
CA THR A 39 10.23 7.57 -9.74
C THR A 39 9.11 7.83 -8.73
N ALA A 40 7.86 7.52 -9.09
CA ALA A 40 6.74 7.60 -8.18
C ALA A 40 6.95 6.71 -6.94
N GLN A 41 7.53 5.51 -7.13
CA GLN A 41 7.84 4.59 -6.04
C GLN A 41 8.84 5.20 -5.05
N ALA A 42 9.83 5.95 -5.54
CA ALA A 42 10.81 6.63 -4.68
C ALA A 42 10.19 7.77 -3.85
N THR A 43 8.98 8.24 -4.18
CA THR A 43 8.25 9.23 -3.36
C THR A 43 7.47 8.60 -2.22
N ILE A 44 7.28 7.27 -2.21
CA ILE A 44 6.51 6.58 -1.18
C ILE A 44 7.39 6.40 0.08
N PRO A 45 7.03 6.96 1.24
CA PRO A 45 7.90 7.02 2.40
C PRO A 45 7.87 5.74 3.26
N TYR A 46 7.62 4.56 2.68
CA TYR A 46 7.49 3.32 3.45
C TYR A 46 8.85 2.64 3.69
N GLU A 47 9.19 2.39 4.95
CA GLU A 47 10.36 1.59 5.35
C GLU A 47 10.12 0.08 5.22
N ALA A 48 8.91 -0.39 5.51
CA ALA A 48 8.55 -1.81 5.47
C ALA A 48 7.05 -2.00 5.24
N ILE A 49 6.68 -3.08 4.55
CA ILE A 49 5.29 -3.52 4.37
C ILE A 49 5.17 -4.91 5.01
N TYR A 50 4.20 -5.07 5.91
CA TYR A 50 3.94 -6.32 6.60
C TYR A 50 2.90 -7.17 5.86
N PRO A 51 2.84 -8.49 6.10
CA PRO A 51 1.91 -9.40 5.42
C PRO A 51 0.42 -9.06 5.59
N ASP A 52 0.08 -8.31 6.64
CA ASP A 52 -1.29 -7.85 6.94
C ASP A 52 -1.65 -6.52 6.26
N GLY A 53 -0.77 -5.99 5.41
CA GLY A 53 -0.93 -4.73 4.68
C GLY A 53 -0.62 -3.48 5.49
N VAL A 54 -0.09 -3.60 6.72
CA VAL A 54 0.40 -2.44 7.46
C VAL A 54 1.74 -1.99 6.89
N CYS A 55 1.87 -0.70 6.61
CA CYS A 55 3.10 -0.07 6.15
C CYS A 55 3.72 0.73 7.29
N ARG A 56 5.02 0.53 7.56
CA ARG A 56 5.78 1.37 8.49
C ARG A 56 6.39 2.54 7.74
N ILE A 57 6.13 3.76 8.18
CA ILE A 57 6.73 4.99 7.62
C ILE A 57 8.02 5.34 8.39
N ASP A 58 7.99 5.24 9.72
CA ASP A 58 9.15 5.44 10.59
C ASP A 58 9.02 4.58 11.86
N ARG A 59 9.86 4.81 12.87
CA ARG A 59 9.85 4.03 14.12
C ARG A 59 8.54 4.06 14.90
N ARG A 60 7.72 5.10 14.74
CA ARG A 60 6.48 5.35 15.50
C ARG A 60 5.25 5.54 14.61
N THR A 61 5.44 5.76 13.32
CA THR A 61 4.35 6.04 12.37
C THR A 61 4.08 4.84 11.48
N PHE A 62 2.81 4.43 11.45
CA PHE A 62 2.31 3.34 10.61
C PHE A 62 1.15 3.86 9.76
N SER A 63 0.98 3.26 8.58
CA SER A 63 -0.09 3.58 7.63
C SER A 63 -0.76 2.28 7.19
N LYS A 64 -2.09 2.31 7.12
CA LYS A 64 -2.88 1.23 6.53
C LYS A 64 -3.92 1.86 5.63
N CYS A 65 -4.00 1.38 4.40
CA CYS A 65 -5.04 1.76 3.46
C CYS A 65 -6.05 0.63 3.37
N ILE A 66 -7.33 0.95 3.49
CA ILE A 66 -8.44 0.01 3.37
C ILE A 66 -9.33 0.54 2.25
N ALA A 67 -9.62 -0.32 1.27
CA ALA A 67 -10.56 -0.04 0.20
C ALA A 67 -11.76 -0.96 0.36
N PHE A 68 -12.95 -0.39 0.22
CA PHE A 68 -14.22 -1.10 0.21
C PHE A 68 -15.06 -0.55 -0.93
N GLU A 69 -15.77 -1.43 -1.62
CA GLU A 69 -16.74 -1.08 -2.65
C GLU A 69 -18.11 -1.56 -2.16
N ASP A 70 -19.08 -0.66 -2.08
CA ASP A 70 -20.46 -0.99 -1.73
C ASP A 70 -21.42 -0.36 -2.74
N ILE A 71 -22.39 -1.15 -3.19
CA ILE A 71 -23.33 -0.78 -4.23
C ILE A 71 -24.63 -0.37 -3.53
N SER A 72 -24.65 0.92 -3.21
CA SER A 72 -25.82 1.74 -2.96
C SER A 72 -26.37 1.73 -1.53
N TYR A 73 -25.80 2.62 -0.73
CA TYR A 73 -26.53 3.30 0.35
C TYR A 73 -27.95 3.74 -0.07
N GLN A 74 -28.16 4.08 -1.35
CA GLN A 74 -29.49 4.42 -1.90
C GLN A 74 -30.47 3.25 -1.98
N LEU A 75 -30.01 2.01 -2.20
CA LEU A 75 -30.83 0.81 -2.31
C LEU A 75 -31.01 0.08 -0.96
N ALA A 76 -30.22 0.45 0.04
CA ALA A 76 -30.32 -0.10 1.39
C ALA A 76 -31.68 0.24 2.05
N GLN A 77 -32.18 -0.70 2.86
CA GLN A 77 -33.39 -0.49 3.66
C GLN A 77 -33.21 0.71 4.61
N PRO A 78 -34.29 1.41 5.00
CA PRO A 78 -34.21 2.57 5.90
C PRO A 78 -33.41 2.31 7.17
N GLU A 79 -33.60 1.15 7.81
CA GLU A 79 -32.93 0.76 9.05
C GLU A 79 -31.43 0.58 8.83
N THR A 80 -31.04 -0.05 7.71
CA THR A 80 -29.64 -0.23 7.31
C THR A 80 -28.96 1.10 7.04
N ARG A 81 -29.64 2.05 6.38
CA ARG A 81 -29.09 3.39 6.13
C ARG A 81 -28.79 4.13 7.43
N THR A 82 -29.70 4.06 8.40
CA THR A 82 -29.48 4.65 9.73
C THR A 82 -28.29 4.01 10.43
N ALA A 83 -28.20 2.67 10.44
CA ALA A 83 -27.07 1.96 11.05
C ALA A 83 -25.72 2.33 10.39
N ILE A 84 -25.67 2.43 9.06
CA ILE A 84 -24.46 2.87 8.34
C ILE A 84 -24.05 4.28 8.77
N PHE A 85 -25.02 5.20 8.90
CA PHE A 85 -24.74 6.57 9.32
C PHE A 85 -24.25 6.65 10.77
N GLU A 86 -24.84 5.87 11.68
CA GLU A 86 -24.39 5.79 13.08
C GLU A 86 -22.96 5.25 13.17
N HIS A 87 -22.65 4.15 12.47
CA HIS A 87 -21.28 3.61 12.42
C HIS A 87 -20.26 4.58 11.84
N LEU A 88 -20.66 5.41 10.85
CA LEU A 88 -19.79 6.46 10.32
C LEU A 88 -19.52 7.55 11.38
N CYS A 89 -20.52 7.93 12.17
CA CYS A 89 -20.33 8.86 13.29
C CYS A 89 -19.39 8.28 14.34
N ASP A 90 -19.55 7.00 14.70
CA ASP A 90 -18.66 6.31 15.64
C ASP A 90 -17.22 6.28 15.13
N LEU A 91 -17.01 6.03 13.84
CA LEU A 91 -15.69 6.08 13.23
C LEU A 91 -15.05 7.46 13.39
N TYR A 92 -15.78 8.54 13.13
CA TYR A 92 -15.23 9.89 13.30
C TYR A 92 -14.88 10.20 14.74
N ASN A 93 -15.65 9.69 15.70
CA ASN A 93 -15.39 9.88 17.12
C ASN A 93 -14.27 8.98 17.66
N TYR A 94 -14.00 7.86 17.00
CA TYR A 94 -12.93 6.92 17.38
C TYR A 94 -11.53 7.52 17.16
N VAL A 95 -11.39 8.41 16.18
CA VAL A 95 -10.11 8.98 15.76
C VAL A 95 -9.76 10.16 16.66
N ASP A 96 -8.75 9.98 17.51
CA ASP A 96 -8.18 11.08 18.30
C ASP A 96 -7.15 11.90 17.50
N ALA A 97 -6.68 13.01 18.07
CA ALA A 97 -5.77 13.95 17.41
C ALA A 97 -4.39 13.36 17.01
N SER A 98 -4.03 12.18 17.52
CA SER A 98 -2.79 11.47 17.17
C SER A 98 -2.89 10.67 15.87
N ILE A 99 -4.09 10.48 15.33
CA ILE A 99 -4.32 9.66 14.13
C ILE A 99 -4.60 10.56 12.93
N HIS A 100 -3.80 10.42 11.89
CA HIS A 100 -4.04 11.09 10.61
C HIS A 100 -4.91 10.22 9.70
N VAL A 101 -6.14 10.69 9.42
CA VAL A 101 -7.08 10.00 8.55
C VAL A 101 -7.28 10.78 7.26
N GLN A 102 -7.24 10.07 6.13
CA GLN A 102 -7.60 10.59 4.82
C GLN A 102 -8.70 9.72 4.23
N LEU A 103 -9.82 10.33 3.86
CA LEU A 103 -10.94 9.67 3.20
C LEU A 103 -10.96 10.03 1.73
N SER A 104 -11.04 9.03 0.87
CA SER A 104 -11.14 9.19 -0.58
C SER A 104 -12.44 8.56 -1.06
N PHE A 105 -13.40 9.38 -1.46
CA PHE A 105 -14.71 8.93 -1.92
C PHE A 105 -14.78 8.96 -3.44
N LEU A 106 -14.92 7.80 -4.07
CA LEU A 106 -15.12 7.70 -5.51
C LEU A 106 -16.60 7.52 -5.83
N ASN A 107 -17.32 8.63 -5.93
CA ASN A 107 -18.73 8.61 -6.32
C ASN A 107 -18.84 8.40 -7.85
N ARG A 108 -18.98 7.14 -8.26
CA ARG A 108 -19.26 6.80 -9.67
C ARG A 108 -20.77 6.88 -9.90
N LYS A 109 -21.21 7.91 -10.62
CA LYS A 109 -22.54 7.90 -11.21
C LYS A 109 -22.48 7.06 -12.48
N VAL A 110 -22.99 5.84 -12.42
CA VAL A 110 -23.11 4.98 -13.60
C VAL A 110 -24.23 5.55 -14.47
N ASP A 111 -23.90 6.03 -15.67
CA ASP A 111 -24.91 6.34 -16.68
C ASP A 111 -25.47 5.01 -17.20
N PRO A 112 -26.77 4.70 -16.99
CA PRO A 112 -27.36 3.44 -17.42
C PRO A 112 -27.16 3.16 -18.91
N VAL A 113 -27.13 4.21 -19.75
CA VAL A 113 -26.95 4.07 -21.20
C VAL A 113 -25.52 3.68 -21.55
N GLN A 114 -24.52 4.26 -20.88
CA GLN A 114 -23.11 3.88 -21.07
C GLN A 114 -22.78 2.53 -20.44
N TYR A 115 -23.45 2.19 -19.34
CA TYR A 115 -23.29 0.90 -18.68
C TYR A 115 -23.89 -0.23 -19.51
N ALA A 116 -25.06 -0.02 -20.12
CA ALA A 116 -25.65 -0.96 -21.07
C ALA A 116 -24.67 -1.30 -22.23
N LYS A 117 -24.02 -0.27 -22.80
CA LYS A 117 -22.97 -0.44 -23.83
C LYS A 117 -21.76 -1.26 -23.38
N SER A 118 -21.49 -1.33 -22.07
CA SER A 118 -20.40 -2.17 -21.55
C SER A 118 -20.75 -3.67 -21.51
N PHE A 119 -22.05 -4.00 -21.60
CA PHE A 119 -22.54 -5.38 -21.76
C PHE A 119 -22.85 -5.75 -23.20
N GLU A 120 -22.85 -4.78 -24.13
CA GLU A 120 -23.07 -5.04 -25.56
C GLU A 120 -21.91 -5.88 -26.10
N ILE A 121 -22.22 -7.12 -26.50
CA ILE A 121 -21.28 -7.98 -27.20
C ILE A 121 -21.42 -7.67 -28.68
N ALA A 122 -20.36 -7.16 -29.31
CA ALA A 122 -20.39 -6.87 -30.74
C ALA A 122 -20.73 -8.14 -31.55
N PRO A 123 -21.56 -8.02 -32.61
CA PRO A 123 -21.88 -9.15 -33.48
C PRO A 123 -20.61 -9.68 -34.16
N GLN A 124 -20.50 -11.01 -34.25
CA GLN A 124 -19.33 -11.71 -34.78
C GLN A 124 -19.59 -12.35 -36.15
N GLY A 125 -20.82 -12.29 -36.65
CA GLY A 125 -21.24 -12.89 -37.91
C GLY A 125 -21.42 -14.40 -37.81
N ASP A 126 -21.80 -14.92 -36.64
CA ASP A 126 -22.06 -16.34 -36.40
C ASP A 126 -23.53 -16.61 -35.99
N ASP A 127 -23.89 -17.89 -35.85
CA ASP A 127 -25.26 -18.35 -35.53
C ASP A 127 -25.77 -17.92 -34.12
N PHE A 128 -24.93 -17.26 -33.32
CA PHE A 128 -25.25 -16.78 -31.98
C PHE A 128 -25.39 -15.25 -31.91
N ASP A 129 -25.36 -14.54 -33.05
CA ASP A 129 -25.56 -13.09 -33.08
C ASP A 129 -26.98 -12.66 -32.63
N ASP A 130 -27.95 -13.57 -32.71
CA ASP A 130 -29.32 -13.38 -32.23
C ASP A 130 -29.43 -13.24 -30.71
N ILE A 131 -28.57 -13.94 -29.96
CA ILE A 131 -28.50 -13.85 -28.49
C ILE A 131 -27.54 -12.77 -27.99
N ARG A 132 -26.73 -12.16 -28.88
CA ARG A 132 -25.83 -11.04 -28.57
C ARG A 132 -26.46 -9.66 -28.75
N ALA A 133 -27.62 -9.59 -29.40
CA ALA A 133 -28.37 -8.37 -29.71
C ALA A 133 -29.10 -7.76 -28.50
#